data_AF-A0A352XIX7-F1
#
_entry.id   AF-A0A352XIX7-F1
#
_cell.length_a   1.000
_cell.length_b   1.000
_cell.length_c   1.000
_cell.angle_alpha   90.00
_cell.angle_beta   90.00
_cell.angle_gamma   90.00
#
_symmetry.space_group_name_H-M   'P 1'
#
loop_
_entity.id
_entity.type
_entity.pdbx_description
1 polymer ?
#
loop_
_entity_poly.entity_id
_entity_poly.type
_entity_poly.pdbx_seq_one_letter_code
_entity_poly.pdbx_strand_id
1 'polypeptide(L)'
;MMLYLDLQNSKKGKPNENFAREVMELFTLGQGNYTEEDIRQAARAFTGYSINRLSGEVTFNKKQWDETEKNFLGAKGNFDADGIVDIIFQQEQTSRYVPTKLWEFFAYEEPPTTAVDDLAKTFRDSKFEVSSVLREIFLSKEFYSEKCMHAQIKSPIHFFVQMLKQLEIPEIPSAYALYVQAQLGQILYAPPNVAGWDWGKAWINTNTLLTRYQISGHLCKAGSTQAPEKNMSKVKGFAMPKGGMNASSAGPNYDVLVPRDARDNVEKIVDSLIDRLFQRPLSGNVRESFIAYGNEKKGVIFTNQEVAELIHLMMSTPHYQLT
;
A
#
# COMPACT_ATOMS: atom_id res chain seq x y z
N MET A 1 -14.72 12.58 2.02
CA MET A 1 -13.95 13.83 1.81
C MET A 1 -14.59 15.07 2.40
N MET A 2 -15.85 15.43 2.05
CA MET A 2 -16.49 16.66 2.55
C MET A 2 -16.37 16.81 4.08
N LEU A 3 -16.67 15.74 4.83
CA LEU A 3 -16.57 15.72 6.29
C LEU A 3 -15.14 15.84 6.82
N TYR A 4 -14.17 15.19 6.17
CA TYR A 4 -12.76 15.22 6.58
C TYR A 4 -12.11 16.60 6.37
N LEU A 5 -12.59 17.34 5.36
CA LEU A 5 -12.03 18.62 4.94
C LEU A 5 -12.95 19.80 5.26
N ASP A 6 -13.95 19.55 6.10
CA ASP A 6 -14.89 20.55 6.60
C ASP A 6 -15.59 21.38 5.51
N LEU A 7 -15.86 20.78 4.34
CA LEU A 7 -16.52 21.47 3.24
C LEU A 7 -17.93 21.93 3.65
N GLN A 8 -18.61 21.18 4.52
CA GLN A 8 -19.92 21.55 5.07
C GLN A 8 -19.94 22.88 5.83
N ASN A 9 -18.77 23.37 6.26
CA ASN A 9 -18.62 24.64 6.96
C ASN A 9 -18.31 25.80 6.00
N SER A 10 -18.07 25.53 4.72
CA SER A 10 -17.77 26.54 3.70
C SER A 10 -19.02 27.30 3.28
N LYS A 11 -19.09 28.58 3.65
CA LYS A 11 -20.25 29.44 3.40
C LYS A 11 -19.83 30.75 2.77
N LYS A 12 -20.77 31.41 2.08
CA LYS A 12 -20.56 32.76 1.55
C LYS A 12 -19.98 33.69 2.62
N GLY A 13 -18.90 34.39 2.28
CA GLY A 13 -18.17 35.30 3.19
C GLY A 13 -17.25 34.61 4.21
N LYS A 14 -17.31 33.27 4.33
CA LYS A 14 -16.40 32.45 5.16
C LYS A 14 -16.07 31.13 4.42
N PRO A 15 -15.38 31.21 3.27
CA PRO A 15 -14.98 30.02 2.53
C PRO A 15 -13.98 29.18 3.33
N ASN A 16 -14.11 27.86 3.27
CA ASN A 16 -13.14 26.94 3.84
C ASN A 16 -12.16 26.48 2.77
N GLU A 17 -10.89 26.80 2.95
CA GLU A 17 -9.81 26.54 1.99
C GLU A 17 -9.33 25.09 1.95
N ASN A 18 -9.56 24.30 3.01
CA ASN A 18 -8.99 22.96 3.12
C ASN A 18 -9.40 22.07 1.95
N PHE A 19 -10.69 21.99 1.63
CA PHE A 19 -11.15 21.19 0.51
C PHE A 19 -10.54 21.64 -0.84
N ALA A 20 -10.49 22.94 -1.08
CA ALA A 20 -9.91 23.50 -2.30
C ALA A 20 -8.41 23.18 -2.43
N ARG A 21 -7.68 23.32 -1.32
CA ARG A 21 -6.26 22.98 -1.24
C ARG A 21 -6.04 21.51 -1.55
N GLU A 22 -6.73 20.60 -0.89
CA GLU A 22 -6.50 19.15 -1.11
C GLU A 22 -6.85 18.71 -2.54
N VAL A 23 -7.93 19.25 -3.13
CA VAL A 23 -8.28 18.97 -4.54
C VAL A 23 -7.12 19.30 -5.46
N MET A 24 -6.47 20.45 -5.28
CA MET A 24 -5.32 20.86 -6.09
C MET A 24 -4.03 20.12 -5.70
N GLU A 25 -3.74 20.01 -4.40
CA GLU A 25 -2.47 19.49 -3.88
C GLU A 25 -2.35 17.97 -4.00
N LEU A 26 -3.37 17.23 -3.54
CA LEU A 26 -3.29 15.78 -3.40
C LEU A 26 -3.88 15.02 -4.57
N PHE A 27 -4.85 15.60 -5.27
CA PHE A 27 -5.68 14.86 -6.23
C PHE A 27 -5.51 15.27 -7.69
N THR A 28 -4.99 16.47 -7.98
CA THR A 28 -4.94 16.97 -9.37
C THR A 28 -3.62 17.61 -9.81
N LEU A 29 -3.19 18.72 -9.23
CA LEU A 29 -2.04 19.50 -9.72
C LEU A 29 -0.72 19.13 -9.03
N GLY A 30 -0.77 18.72 -7.77
CA GLY A 30 0.42 18.56 -6.95
C GLY A 30 0.90 19.88 -6.36
N GLN A 31 1.59 19.79 -5.21
CA GLN A 31 2.14 20.94 -4.51
C GLN A 31 3.05 21.79 -5.41
N GLY A 32 2.92 23.11 -5.30
CA GLY A 32 3.76 24.07 -6.04
C GLY A 32 3.22 24.49 -7.41
N ASN A 33 2.07 23.96 -7.83
CA ASN A 33 1.46 24.23 -9.15
C ASN A 33 0.22 25.15 -9.07
N TYR A 34 0.01 25.83 -7.95
CA TYR A 34 -1.06 26.79 -7.70
C TYR A 34 -0.59 27.81 -6.66
N THR A 35 -1.25 28.96 -6.58
CA THR A 35 -0.97 30.00 -5.59
C THR A 35 -1.94 29.91 -4.40
N GLU A 36 -1.62 30.58 -3.30
CA GLU A 36 -2.57 30.74 -2.19
C GLU A 36 -3.85 31.47 -2.63
N GLU A 37 -3.74 32.38 -3.60
CA GLU A 37 -4.91 33.06 -4.15
C GLU A 37 -5.81 32.09 -4.92
N ASP A 38 -5.27 31.16 -5.70
CA ASP A 38 -6.07 30.14 -6.38
C ASP A 38 -6.86 29.29 -5.38
N ILE A 39 -6.30 28.99 -4.21
CA ILE A 39 -6.98 28.26 -3.13
C ILE A 39 -8.18 29.06 -2.62
N ARG A 40 -7.99 30.36 -2.32
CA ARG A 40 -9.09 31.24 -1.87
C ARG A 40 -10.20 31.33 -2.92
N GLN A 41 -9.83 31.44 -4.19
CA GLN A 41 -10.75 31.61 -5.31
C GLN A 41 -11.55 30.33 -5.56
N ALA A 42 -10.91 29.17 -5.53
CA ALA A 42 -11.59 27.87 -5.57
C ALA A 42 -12.48 27.64 -4.34
N ALA A 43 -12.00 27.99 -3.13
CA ALA A 43 -12.78 27.85 -1.90
C ALA A 43 -14.09 28.64 -1.93
N ARG A 44 -14.09 29.83 -2.54
CA ARG A 44 -15.31 30.61 -2.81
C ARG A 44 -16.29 29.86 -3.69
N ALA A 45 -15.82 29.19 -4.75
CA ALA A 45 -16.66 28.37 -5.63
C ALA A 45 -17.30 27.17 -4.94
N PHE A 46 -16.62 26.60 -3.94
CA PHE A 46 -17.11 25.47 -3.15
C PHE A 46 -18.03 25.87 -1.98
N THR A 47 -18.36 27.16 -1.80
CA THR A 47 -19.29 27.58 -0.73
C THR A 47 -20.72 27.11 -0.99
N GLY A 48 -21.49 26.88 0.07
CA GLY A 48 -22.92 26.55 -0.02
C GLY A 48 -23.23 25.06 -0.15
N TYR A 49 -22.22 24.19 -0.27
CA TYR A 49 -22.38 22.75 -0.14
C TYR A 49 -22.51 22.33 1.33
N SER A 50 -23.40 21.38 1.58
CA SER A 50 -23.55 20.74 2.89
C SER A 50 -23.87 19.26 2.72
N ILE A 51 -23.59 18.48 3.76
CA ILE A 51 -23.82 17.03 3.74
C ILE A 51 -24.58 16.60 5.00
N ASN A 52 -25.60 15.77 4.81
CA ASN A 52 -26.24 15.07 5.90
C ASN A 52 -25.33 13.91 6.36
N ARG A 53 -24.88 13.95 7.61
CA ARG A 53 -23.92 12.96 8.16
C ARG A 53 -24.47 11.54 8.22
N LEU A 54 -25.79 11.38 8.33
CA LEU A 54 -26.43 10.07 8.49
C LEU A 54 -26.78 9.46 7.13
N SER A 55 -27.36 10.24 6.22
CA SER A 55 -27.76 9.74 4.90
C SER A 55 -26.65 9.84 3.85
N GLY A 56 -25.63 10.68 4.08
CA GLY A 56 -24.61 11.00 3.08
C GLY A 56 -25.11 11.93 1.97
N GLU A 57 -26.35 12.40 2.05
CA GLU A 57 -26.95 13.26 1.04
C GLU A 57 -26.26 14.62 1.00
N VAL A 58 -25.79 15.00 -0.19
CA VAL A 58 -25.19 16.31 -0.45
C VAL A 58 -26.26 17.26 -0.96
N THR A 59 -26.31 18.45 -0.37
CA THR A 59 -27.23 19.51 -0.78
C THR A 59 -26.47 20.79 -1.06
N PHE A 60 -26.98 21.57 -2.01
CA PHE A 60 -26.40 22.86 -2.39
C PHE A 60 -27.38 23.99 -2.09
N ASN A 61 -26.94 24.97 -1.30
CA ASN A 61 -27.71 26.16 -0.97
C ASN A 61 -27.13 27.37 -1.72
N LYS A 62 -27.80 27.75 -2.82
CA LYS A 62 -27.42 28.89 -3.65
C LYS A 62 -27.26 30.20 -2.86
N LYS A 63 -28.08 30.46 -1.82
CA LYS A 63 -27.96 31.68 -1.01
C LYS A 63 -26.66 31.74 -0.20
N GLN A 64 -26.06 30.58 0.06
CA GLN A 64 -24.78 30.43 0.77
C GLN A 64 -23.61 30.23 -0.20
N TRP A 65 -23.85 30.26 -1.51
CA TRP A 65 -22.81 30.23 -2.52
C TRP A 65 -22.34 31.65 -2.86
N ASP A 66 -21.04 31.79 -3.07
CA ASP A 66 -20.43 33.04 -3.49
C ASP A 66 -20.57 33.22 -5.01
N GLU A 67 -21.56 34.02 -5.40
CA GLU A 67 -21.88 34.36 -6.81
C GLU A 67 -20.97 35.44 -7.41
N THR A 68 -19.98 35.94 -6.67
CA THR A 68 -19.09 36.98 -7.17
C THR A 68 -18.02 36.41 -8.11
N GLU A 69 -17.47 37.26 -8.98
CA GLU A 69 -16.45 36.87 -9.96
C GLU A 69 -15.20 36.32 -9.26
N LYS A 70 -14.62 35.27 -9.85
CA LYS A 70 -13.44 34.57 -9.36
C LYS A 70 -12.36 34.65 -10.42
N ASN A 71 -11.12 34.79 -9.97
CA ASN A 71 -9.93 34.71 -10.81
C ASN A 71 -9.14 33.48 -10.38
N PHE A 72 -9.19 32.41 -11.17
CA PHE A 72 -8.66 31.11 -10.79
C PHE A 72 -7.81 30.54 -11.92
N LEU A 73 -6.53 30.26 -11.64
CA LEU A 73 -5.56 29.72 -12.60
C LEU A 73 -5.54 30.49 -13.94
N GLY A 74 -5.64 31.82 -13.86
CA GLY A 74 -5.63 32.73 -15.01
C GLY A 74 -6.98 32.94 -15.71
N ALA A 75 -8.01 32.17 -15.37
CA ALA A 75 -9.36 32.34 -15.88
C ALA A 75 -10.20 33.26 -14.97
N LYS A 76 -11.03 34.12 -15.56
CA LYS A 76 -11.96 35.00 -14.83
C LYS A 76 -13.40 34.68 -15.16
N GLY A 77 -14.25 34.58 -14.14
CA GLY A 77 -15.67 34.31 -14.31
C GLY A 77 -16.38 33.95 -13.01
N ASN A 78 -17.71 33.80 -13.06
CA ASN A 78 -18.48 33.33 -11.92
C ASN A 78 -18.52 31.79 -11.88
N PHE A 79 -17.38 31.18 -11.55
CA PHE A 79 -17.24 29.72 -11.54
C PHE A 79 -17.89 29.11 -10.29
N ASP A 80 -18.60 28.01 -10.50
CA ASP A 80 -19.05 27.09 -9.46
C ASP A 80 -18.02 25.96 -9.27
N ALA A 81 -18.38 24.93 -8.50
CA ALA A 81 -17.49 23.81 -8.21
C ALA A 81 -17.04 23.08 -9.49
N ASP A 82 -17.96 22.84 -10.43
CA ASP A 82 -17.67 22.15 -11.68
C ASP A 82 -16.77 23.01 -12.58
N GLY A 83 -17.02 24.31 -12.67
CA GLY A 83 -16.16 25.23 -13.40
C GLY A 83 -14.71 25.28 -12.87
N ILE A 84 -14.52 25.19 -11.54
CA ILE A 84 -13.17 25.07 -10.95
C ILE A 84 -12.51 23.76 -11.38
N VAL A 85 -13.24 22.64 -11.34
CA VAL A 85 -12.71 21.34 -11.78
C VAL A 85 -12.34 21.39 -13.26
N ASP A 86 -13.20 21.93 -14.12
CA ASP A 86 -12.91 22.07 -15.56
C ASP A 86 -11.63 22.87 -15.81
N ILE A 87 -11.43 23.99 -15.11
CA ILE A 87 -10.21 24.81 -15.24
C ILE A 87 -8.96 24.06 -14.76
N ILE A 88 -9.07 23.25 -13.70
CA ILE A 88 -7.97 22.39 -13.24
C ILE A 88 -7.60 21.39 -14.35
N PHE A 89 -8.60 20.74 -14.97
CA PHE A 89 -8.36 19.74 -16.01
C PHE A 89 -7.91 20.34 -17.35
N GLN A 90 -8.01 21.66 -17.53
CA GLN A 90 -7.38 22.38 -18.64
C GLN A 90 -5.87 22.59 -18.44
N GLN A 91 -5.35 22.47 -17.21
CA GLN A 91 -3.93 22.64 -16.94
C GLN A 91 -3.13 21.45 -17.44
N GLU A 92 -2.01 21.73 -18.09
CA GLU A 92 -1.09 20.70 -18.58
C GLU A 92 -0.62 19.78 -17.44
N GLN A 93 -0.38 20.35 -16.27
CA GLN A 93 0.13 19.66 -15.09
C GLN A 93 -0.83 18.58 -14.56
N THR A 94 -2.14 18.80 -14.64
CA THR A 94 -3.15 17.85 -14.13
C THR A 94 -3.02 16.48 -14.80
N SER A 95 -2.73 16.47 -16.10
CA SER A 95 -2.57 15.20 -16.80
C SER A 95 -1.22 14.52 -16.56
N ARG A 96 -0.25 15.20 -15.94
CA ARG A 96 1.05 14.59 -15.58
C ARG A 96 0.97 14.00 -14.19
N TYR A 97 0.32 14.70 -13.26
CA TYR A 97 0.31 14.35 -11.85
C TYR A 97 -0.28 12.96 -11.56
N VAL A 98 -1.50 12.68 -12.06
CA VAL A 98 -2.16 11.39 -11.82
C VAL A 98 -1.39 10.24 -12.46
N PRO A 99 -0.95 10.31 -13.74
CA PRO A 99 -0.11 9.27 -14.32
C PRO A 99 1.21 9.04 -13.61
N THR A 100 1.91 10.09 -13.15
CA THR A 100 3.11 9.94 -12.32
C THR A 100 2.80 9.13 -11.06
N LYS A 101 1.74 9.48 -10.33
CA LYS A 101 1.37 8.74 -9.11
C LYS A 101 0.97 7.30 -9.39
N LEU A 102 0.25 7.05 -10.49
CA LEU A 102 -0.10 5.68 -10.89
C LEU A 102 1.16 4.86 -11.23
N TRP A 103 2.13 5.45 -11.93
CA TRP A 103 3.41 4.80 -12.16
C TRP A 103 4.14 4.50 -10.86
N GLU A 104 4.30 5.49 -9.98
CA GLU A 104 5.02 5.32 -8.71
C GLU A 104 4.38 4.26 -7.82
N PHE A 105 3.05 4.15 -7.86
CA PHE A 105 2.30 3.16 -7.09
C PHE A 105 2.46 1.73 -7.62
N PHE A 106 2.41 1.54 -8.94
CA PHE A 106 2.43 0.20 -9.54
C PHE A 106 3.82 -0.29 -9.96
N ALA A 107 4.69 0.63 -10.39
CA ALA A 107 6.01 0.34 -10.93
C ALA A 107 7.09 0.72 -9.92
N TYR A 108 7.76 1.87 -10.08
CA TYR A 108 8.86 2.31 -9.22
C TYR A 108 8.87 3.83 -9.03
N GLU A 109 9.48 4.30 -7.95
CA GLU A 109 9.66 5.72 -7.65
C GLU A 109 10.54 6.44 -8.70
N GLU A 110 10.30 7.72 -8.94
CA GLU A 110 11.08 8.55 -9.89
C GLU A 110 11.01 8.03 -11.36
N PRO A 111 9.81 8.02 -11.99
CA PRO A 111 9.66 7.66 -13.40
C PRO A 111 10.48 8.58 -14.33
N PRO A 112 11.03 8.05 -15.44
CA PRO A 112 11.60 8.88 -16.50
C PRO A 112 10.58 9.89 -17.01
N THR A 113 11.02 11.13 -17.27
CA THR A 113 10.14 12.19 -17.77
C THR A 113 9.41 11.80 -19.05
N THR A 114 10.08 11.07 -19.95
CA THR A 114 9.49 10.58 -21.20
C THR A 114 8.34 9.60 -20.96
N ALA A 115 8.46 8.71 -19.97
CA ALA A 115 7.37 7.79 -19.62
C ALA A 115 6.16 8.55 -19.08
N VAL A 116 6.40 9.58 -18.26
CA VAL A 116 5.32 10.47 -17.77
C VAL A 116 4.70 11.25 -18.91
N ASP A 117 5.48 11.76 -19.86
CA ASP A 117 4.99 12.49 -21.03
C ASP A 117 4.04 11.64 -21.88
N ASP A 118 4.43 10.41 -22.17
CA ASP A 118 3.64 9.45 -22.95
C ASP A 118 2.33 9.11 -22.23
N LEU A 119 2.40 8.79 -20.94
CA LEU A 119 1.20 8.49 -20.14
C LEU A 119 0.30 9.71 -19.97
N ALA A 120 0.87 10.92 -19.83
CA ALA A 120 0.11 12.15 -19.75
C ALA A 120 -0.65 12.43 -21.05
N LYS A 121 -0.02 12.15 -22.20
CA LYS A 121 -0.70 12.22 -23.50
C LYS A 121 -1.85 11.24 -23.58
N THR A 122 -1.62 9.97 -23.26
CA THR A 122 -2.69 8.95 -23.22
C THR A 122 -3.83 9.36 -22.32
N PHE A 123 -3.52 9.90 -21.13
CA PHE A 123 -4.53 10.34 -20.18
C PHE A 123 -5.39 11.48 -20.75
N ARG A 124 -4.80 12.47 -21.43
CA ARG A 124 -5.56 13.55 -22.10
C ARG A 124 -6.37 13.04 -23.29
N ASP A 125 -5.76 12.25 -24.16
CA ASP A 125 -6.39 11.73 -25.38
C ASP A 125 -7.59 10.82 -25.04
N SER A 126 -7.51 10.10 -23.92
CA SER A 126 -8.61 9.29 -23.39
C SER A 126 -9.56 10.06 -22.46
N LYS A 127 -9.57 11.41 -22.48
CA LYS A 127 -10.44 12.26 -21.66
C LYS A 127 -10.37 11.94 -20.16
N PHE A 128 -9.15 11.76 -19.66
CA PHE A 128 -8.83 11.51 -18.25
C PHE A 128 -9.37 10.18 -17.69
N GLU A 129 -9.52 9.17 -18.54
CA GLU A 129 -9.80 7.79 -18.14
C GLU A 129 -8.56 7.10 -17.53
N VAL A 130 -8.64 6.75 -16.24
CA VAL A 130 -7.57 6.05 -15.50
C VAL A 130 -7.26 4.68 -16.10
N SER A 131 -8.28 3.99 -16.62
CA SER A 131 -8.14 2.65 -17.20
C SER A 131 -7.16 2.61 -18.39
N SER A 132 -7.13 3.66 -19.21
CA SER A 132 -6.22 3.79 -20.35
C SER A 132 -4.75 3.87 -19.90
N VAL A 133 -4.48 4.67 -18.87
CA VAL A 133 -3.14 4.83 -18.30
C VAL A 133 -2.66 3.52 -17.67
N LEU A 134 -3.51 2.86 -16.88
CA LEU A 134 -3.19 1.55 -16.30
C LEU A 134 -2.89 0.51 -17.37
N ARG A 135 -3.67 0.49 -18.46
CA ARG A 135 -3.45 -0.42 -19.59
C ARG A 135 -2.09 -0.17 -20.24
N GLU A 136 -1.69 1.08 -20.41
CA GLU A 136 -0.38 1.40 -20.98
C GLU A 136 0.76 0.97 -20.05
N ILE A 137 0.66 1.25 -18.74
CA ILE A 137 1.65 0.82 -17.74
C ILE A 137 1.81 -0.71 -17.80
N PHE A 138 0.71 -1.47 -17.66
CA PHE A 138 0.76 -2.93 -17.58
C PHE A 138 1.08 -3.63 -18.90
N LEU A 139 1.04 -2.95 -20.04
CA LEU A 139 1.48 -3.49 -21.33
C LEU A 139 2.87 -2.98 -21.74
N SER A 140 3.48 -2.10 -20.95
CA SER A 140 4.82 -1.59 -21.23
C SER A 140 5.87 -2.67 -20.96
N LYS A 141 6.96 -2.67 -21.75
CA LYS A 141 8.11 -3.54 -21.49
C LYS A 141 8.82 -3.18 -20.19
N GLU A 142 8.82 -1.89 -19.83
CA GLU A 142 9.47 -1.37 -18.63
C GLU A 142 8.85 -1.93 -17.35
N PHE A 143 7.52 -2.13 -17.33
CA PHE A 143 6.82 -2.70 -16.18
C PHE A 143 7.29 -4.12 -15.83
N TYR A 144 7.83 -4.86 -16.80
CA TYR A 144 8.38 -6.21 -16.62
C TYR A 144 9.91 -6.23 -16.66
N SER A 145 10.56 -5.06 -16.58
CA SER A 145 12.03 -4.97 -16.55
C SER A 145 12.57 -5.38 -15.17
N GLU A 146 13.85 -5.75 -15.12
CA GLU A 146 14.58 -5.99 -13.86
C GLU A 146 14.58 -4.75 -12.94
N LYS A 147 14.39 -3.55 -13.50
CA LYS A 147 14.30 -2.31 -12.72
C LYS A 147 12.97 -2.20 -11.99
N CYS A 148 11.89 -2.74 -12.56
CA CYS A 148 10.54 -2.63 -12.02
C CYS A 148 10.17 -3.82 -11.13
N MET A 149 10.50 -5.03 -11.55
CA MET A 149 10.18 -6.24 -10.77
C MET A 149 10.90 -6.21 -9.42
N HIS A 150 10.17 -6.43 -8.33
CA HIS A 150 10.73 -6.42 -6.97
C HIS A 150 11.37 -5.08 -6.56
N ALA A 151 10.86 -3.96 -7.09
CA ALA A 151 11.31 -2.62 -6.72
C ALA A 151 10.50 -1.99 -5.57
N GLN A 152 9.30 -2.52 -5.29
CA GLN A 152 8.37 -1.90 -4.35
C GLN A 152 8.42 -2.57 -2.99
N ILE A 153 8.42 -1.77 -1.92
CA ILE A 153 8.23 -2.30 -0.58
C ILE A 153 6.77 -2.70 -0.40
N LYS A 154 6.53 -3.96 -0.04
CA LYS A 154 5.19 -4.47 0.25
C LYS A 154 4.52 -3.64 1.34
N SER A 155 3.33 -3.13 1.05
CA SER A 155 2.46 -2.58 2.09
C SER A 155 2.19 -3.63 3.18
N PRO A 156 1.85 -3.22 4.41
CA PRO A 156 1.48 -4.16 5.47
C PRO A 156 0.46 -5.21 5.06
N ILE A 157 -0.56 -4.82 4.28
CA ILE A 157 -1.59 -5.75 3.81
C ILE A 157 -1.05 -6.70 2.74
N HIS A 158 -0.26 -6.21 1.77
CA HIS A 158 0.37 -7.07 0.77
C HIS A 158 1.27 -8.11 1.43
N PHE A 159 2.14 -7.67 2.35
CA PHE A 159 3.03 -8.53 3.11
C PHE A 159 2.25 -9.62 3.87
N PHE A 160 1.19 -9.22 4.58
CA PHE A 160 0.41 -10.14 5.39
C PHE A 160 -0.38 -11.15 4.58
N VAL A 161 -1.14 -10.70 3.58
CA VAL A 161 -1.95 -11.60 2.73
C VAL A 161 -1.05 -12.53 1.91
N GLN A 162 0.08 -12.03 1.40
CA GLN A 162 1.03 -12.88 0.69
C GLN A 162 1.59 -13.99 1.59
N MET A 163 1.99 -13.67 2.82
CA MET A 163 2.46 -14.68 3.78
C MET A 163 1.42 -15.76 4.02
N LEU A 164 0.15 -15.39 4.27
CA LEU A 164 -0.91 -16.36 4.52
C LEU A 164 -1.09 -17.32 3.33
N LYS A 165 -1.09 -16.78 2.11
CA LYS A 165 -1.18 -17.58 0.87
C LYS A 165 0.05 -18.49 0.70
N GLN A 166 1.25 -17.94 0.82
CA GLN A 166 2.49 -18.70 0.62
C GLN A 166 2.69 -19.79 1.69
N LEU A 167 2.20 -19.57 2.90
CA LEU A 167 2.24 -20.55 4.00
C LEU A 167 1.06 -21.54 4.00
N GLU A 168 0.12 -21.42 3.06
CA GLU A 168 -1.10 -22.25 3.01
C GLU A 168 -1.91 -22.16 4.31
N ILE A 169 -2.03 -20.94 4.86
CA ILE A 169 -2.86 -20.65 6.03
C ILE A 169 -4.21 -20.13 5.52
N PRO A 170 -5.27 -20.97 5.49
CA PRO A 170 -6.54 -20.61 4.86
C PRO A 170 -7.30 -19.53 5.64
N GLU A 171 -7.18 -19.55 6.96
CA GLU A 171 -7.93 -18.67 7.85
C GLU A 171 -7.09 -18.25 9.06
N ILE A 172 -7.35 -17.04 9.53
CA ILE A 172 -6.79 -16.49 10.76
C ILE A 172 -7.89 -15.82 11.58
N PRO A 173 -7.77 -15.76 12.92
CA PRO A 173 -8.71 -15.00 13.73
C PRO A 173 -8.73 -13.52 13.34
N SER A 174 -9.93 -12.93 13.18
CA SER A 174 -10.08 -11.51 12.80
C SER A 174 -9.37 -10.55 13.77
N ALA A 175 -9.33 -10.90 15.06
CA ALA A 175 -8.59 -10.12 16.06
C ALA A 175 -7.07 -10.10 15.80
N TYR A 176 -6.51 -11.22 15.33
CA TYR A 176 -5.10 -11.27 14.94
C TYR A 176 -4.83 -10.50 13.66
N ALA A 177 -5.74 -10.57 12.68
CA ALA A 177 -5.65 -9.77 11.47
C ALA A 177 -5.65 -8.26 11.78
N LEU A 178 -6.54 -7.81 12.67
CA LEU A 178 -6.59 -6.41 13.11
C LEU A 178 -5.36 -6.01 13.92
N TYR A 179 -4.84 -6.92 14.76
CA TYR A 179 -3.59 -6.70 15.49
C TYR A 179 -2.41 -6.45 14.53
N VAL A 180 -2.23 -7.31 13.52
CA VAL A 180 -1.16 -7.15 12.52
C VAL A 180 -1.30 -5.82 11.78
N GLN A 181 -2.51 -5.47 11.35
CA GLN A 181 -2.80 -4.19 10.70
C GLN A 181 -2.42 -2.98 11.56
N ALA A 182 -2.79 -3.00 12.85
CA ALA A 182 -2.48 -1.93 13.78
C ALA A 182 -0.98 -1.82 14.06
N GLN A 183 -0.27 -2.95 14.23
CA GLN A 183 1.17 -2.96 14.49
C GLN A 183 2.00 -2.48 13.30
N LEU A 184 1.56 -2.77 12.08
CA LEU A 184 2.26 -2.39 10.86
C LEU A 184 1.78 -1.06 10.26
N GLY A 185 0.72 -0.46 10.80
CA GLY A 185 0.30 0.91 10.45
C GLY A 185 -0.69 1.03 9.29
N GLN A 186 -1.37 -0.05 8.89
CA GLN A 186 -2.36 -0.04 7.80
C GLN A 186 -3.65 -0.77 8.20
N ILE A 187 -4.51 -0.09 8.96
CA ILE A 187 -5.83 -0.59 9.34
C ILE A 187 -6.83 -0.30 8.21
N LEU A 188 -7.31 -1.33 7.52
CA LEU A 188 -8.26 -1.17 6.42
C LEU A 188 -9.50 -0.38 6.85
N TYR A 189 -10.00 0.46 5.95
CA TYR A 189 -11.13 1.37 6.17
C TYR A 189 -10.92 2.48 7.23
N ALA A 190 -9.70 2.62 7.76
CA ALA A 190 -9.34 3.67 8.71
C ALA A 190 -8.06 4.41 8.26
N PRO A 191 -8.09 5.12 7.11
CA PRO A 191 -6.95 5.90 6.66
C PRO A 191 -6.63 7.04 7.65
N PRO A 192 -5.34 7.38 7.84
CA PRO A 192 -4.93 8.41 8.79
C PRO A 192 -5.37 9.82 8.36
N ASN A 193 -5.51 10.07 7.06
CA ASN A 193 -5.98 11.34 6.50
C ASN A 193 -6.60 11.11 5.11
N VAL A 194 -6.96 12.19 4.41
CA VAL A 194 -7.59 12.12 3.08
C VAL A 194 -6.67 11.62 1.97
N ALA A 195 -5.35 11.71 2.14
CA ALA A 195 -4.37 11.14 1.22
C ALA A 195 -4.31 9.60 1.31
N GLY A 196 -4.93 9.00 2.34
CA GLY A 196 -4.80 7.59 2.62
C GLY A 196 -3.58 7.30 3.48
N TRP A 197 -2.87 6.21 3.18
CA TRP A 197 -1.60 5.90 3.82
C TRP A 197 -0.44 6.32 2.94
N ASP A 198 0.70 6.57 3.58
CA ASP A 198 1.99 6.71 2.89
C ASP A 198 2.38 5.39 2.21
N TRP A 199 3.44 5.37 1.38
CA TRP A 199 3.88 4.18 0.66
C TRP A 199 5.42 4.02 0.60
N GLY A 200 5.88 3.01 -0.12
CA GLY A 200 7.31 2.76 -0.32
C GLY A 200 8.07 2.61 1.00
N LYS A 201 9.11 3.43 1.18
CA LYS A 201 10.00 3.39 2.35
C LYS A 201 9.29 3.70 3.68
N ALA A 202 8.17 4.41 3.67
CA ALA A 202 7.41 4.70 4.88
C ALA A 202 6.92 3.42 5.60
N TRP A 203 6.79 2.30 4.88
CA TRP A 203 6.39 1.02 5.45
C TRP A 203 7.47 0.31 6.27
N ILE A 204 8.73 0.69 6.14
CA ILE A 204 9.86 0.06 6.81
C ILE A 204 10.63 1.08 7.63
N ASN A 205 10.58 0.88 8.94
CA ASN A 205 11.48 1.49 9.92
C ASN A 205 12.00 0.40 10.87
N THR A 206 12.89 0.76 11.79
CA THR A 206 13.49 -0.19 12.74
C THR A 206 12.45 -1.02 13.51
N ASN A 207 11.31 -0.41 13.87
CA ASN A 207 10.24 -1.09 14.59
C ASN A 207 9.42 -2.00 13.65
N THR A 208 8.91 -1.46 12.54
CA THR A 208 8.03 -2.23 11.64
C THR A 208 8.77 -3.38 10.98
N LEU A 209 10.07 -3.26 10.70
CA LEU A 209 10.88 -4.35 10.17
C LEU A 209 11.01 -5.51 11.15
N LEU A 210 11.32 -5.21 12.42
CA LEU A 210 11.38 -6.21 13.48
C LEU A 210 10.00 -6.88 13.66
N THR A 211 8.93 -6.08 13.67
CA THR A 211 7.56 -6.61 13.79
C THR A 211 7.18 -7.50 12.63
N ARG A 212 7.58 -7.17 11.39
CA ARG A 212 7.39 -8.05 10.22
C ARG A 212 8.06 -9.41 10.45
N TYR A 213 9.32 -9.44 10.88
CA TYR A 213 10.03 -10.69 11.16
C TYR A 213 9.40 -11.49 12.29
N GLN A 214 8.89 -10.81 13.32
CA GLN A 214 8.18 -11.44 14.43
C GLN A 214 6.86 -12.07 13.97
N ILE A 215 6.09 -11.38 13.13
CA ILE A 215 4.84 -11.89 12.55
C ILE A 215 5.13 -13.08 11.64
N SER A 216 6.13 -12.99 10.75
CA SER A 216 6.58 -14.12 9.92
C SER A 216 6.93 -15.33 10.78
N GLY A 217 7.73 -15.15 11.83
CA GLY A 217 8.12 -16.24 12.73
C GLY A 217 6.95 -16.85 13.49
N HIS A 218 5.99 -16.03 13.95
CA HIS A 218 4.79 -16.51 14.60
C HIS A 218 3.94 -17.38 13.65
N LEU A 219 3.72 -16.91 12.42
CA LEU A 219 2.94 -17.64 11.41
C LEU A 219 3.66 -18.92 10.95
N CYS A 220 4.96 -18.85 10.70
CA CYS A 220 5.75 -20.02 10.25
C CYS A 220 5.79 -21.13 11.29
N LYS A 221 5.67 -20.82 12.59
CA LYS A 221 5.77 -21.79 13.69
C LYS A 221 4.42 -22.16 14.29
N ALA A 222 3.32 -21.55 13.85
CA ALA A 222 1.99 -21.97 14.26
C ALA A 222 1.82 -23.47 13.93
N GLY A 223 1.43 -24.29 14.91
CA GLY A 223 1.28 -25.73 14.71
C GLY A 223 2.57 -26.56 14.57
N SER A 224 3.77 -25.97 14.69
CA SER A 224 4.98 -26.77 14.92
C SER A 224 4.97 -27.30 16.37
N THR A 225 5.64 -28.42 16.64
CA THR A 225 5.56 -29.16 17.92
C THR A 225 6.05 -28.39 19.16
N GLN A 226 6.51 -27.15 19.01
CA GLN A 226 6.84 -26.24 20.11
C GLN A 226 5.98 -24.98 20.04
N ALA A 227 5.28 -24.67 21.13
CA ALA A 227 4.64 -23.38 21.32
C ALA A 227 5.67 -22.25 21.10
N PRO A 228 5.30 -21.14 20.47
CA PRO A 228 6.23 -20.02 20.26
C PRO A 228 6.83 -19.59 21.60
N GLU A 229 8.16 -19.42 21.64
CA GLU A 229 8.87 -19.06 22.87
C GLU A 229 8.24 -17.85 23.56
N LYS A 230 8.08 -17.95 24.89
CA LYS A 230 7.60 -16.88 25.79
C LYS A 230 8.40 -15.58 25.73
N ASN A 231 9.47 -15.50 24.94
CA ASN A 231 10.30 -14.31 24.79
C ASN A 231 9.67 -13.23 23.91
N MET A 232 8.72 -13.56 23.03
CA MET A 232 8.02 -12.54 22.23
C MET A 232 7.16 -11.60 23.09
N SER A 233 6.63 -12.08 24.23
CA SER A 233 5.76 -11.29 25.12
C SER A 233 6.49 -10.28 26.01
N LYS A 234 7.84 -10.20 25.94
CA LYS A 234 8.64 -9.31 26.80
C LYS A 234 9.13 -8.04 26.08
N VAL A 235 8.85 -7.89 24.79
CA VAL A 235 9.12 -6.64 24.07
C VAL A 235 8.07 -5.60 24.47
N LYS A 236 8.49 -4.45 25.02
CA LYS A 236 7.62 -3.33 25.37
C LYS A 236 6.73 -2.98 24.17
N GLY A 237 5.41 -3.14 24.31
CA GLY A 237 4.42 -2.89 23.24
C GLY A 237 3.87 -4.15 22.56
N PHE A 238 4.48 -5.33 22.76
CA PHE A 238 4.04 -6.61 22.21
C PHE A 238 3.20 -7.40 23.23
N ALA A 239 2.00 -6.91 23.53
CA ALA A 239 1.00 -7.71 24.23
C ALA A 239 0.10 -8.38 23.18
N MET A 240 0.32 -9.67 22.92
CA MET A 240 -0.59 -10.48 22.12
C MET A 240 -2.00 -10.42 22.74
N PRO A 241 -3.07 -10.39 21.93
CA PRO A 241 -4.42 -10.54 22.45
C PRO A 241 -4.50 -11.78 23.36
N LYS A 242 -5.11 -11.65 24.55
CA LYS A 242 -5.36 -12.81 25.42
C LYS A 242 -6.26 -13.78 24.67
N GLY A 243 -5.72 -14.96 24.34
CA GLY A 243 -6.30 -15.89 23.38
C GLY A 243 -5.47 -15.95 22.10
N GLY A 244 -4.15 -16.16 22.24
CA GLY A 244 -3.30 -16.50 21.09
C GLY A 244 -3.94 -17.60 20.26
N MET A 245 -3.66 -17.63 18.96
CA MET A 245 -4.17 -18.63 18.01
C MET A 245 -4.48 -19.94 18.72
N ASN A 246 -5.77 -20.17 19.00
CA ASN A 246 -6.21 -21.42 19.61
C ASN A 246 -5.66 -22.56 18.73
N ALA A 247 -5.43 -23.74 19.29
CA ALA A 247 -4.98 -24.93 18.56
C ALA A 247 -5.86 -25.29 17.32
N SER A 248 -6.95 -24.56 17.08
CA SER A 248 -7.85 -24.63 15.94
C SER A 248 -7.49 -23.74 14.74
N SER A 249 -6.57 -22.76 14.83
CA SER A 249 -6.07 -22.08 13.62
C SER A 249 -4.99 -22.95 12.99
N ALA A 250 -5.26 -23.49 11.81
CA ALA A 250 -4.30 -24.29 11.06
C ALA A 250 -3.02 -23.48 10.87
N GLY A 251 -1.92 -23.99 11.42
CA GLY A 251 -0.59 -23.51 11.08
C GLY A 251 -0.27 -23.77 9.60
N PRO A 252 0.95 -23.47 9.14
CA PRO A 252 1.34 -23.75 7.78
C PRO A 252 1.15 -25.22 7.41
N ASN A 253 0.71 -25.48 6.18
CA ASN A 253 0.61 -26.85 5.68
C ASN A 253 1.98 -27.36 5.20
N TYR A 254 2.82 -27.81 6.13
CA TYR A 254 4.21 -28.20 5.81
C TYR A 254 4.34 -29.31 4.77
N ASP A 255 3.35 -30.21 4.63
CA ASP A 255 3.39 -31.27 3.62
C ASP A 255 3.14 -30.71 2.21
N VAL A 256 2.43 -29.58 2.09
CA VAL A 256 2.30 -28.82 0.83
C VAL A 256 3.50 -27.91 0.59
N LEU A 257 4.04 -27.30 1.65
CA LEU A 257 5.21 -26.40 1.52
C LEU A 257 6.47 -27.17 1.13
N VAL A 258 6.72 -28.29 1.79
CA VAL A 258 7.86 -29.18 1.55
C VAL A 258 7.40 -30.63 1.76
N PRO A 259 7.02 -31.35 0.68
CA PRO A 259 6.61 -32.75 0.75
C PRO A 259 7.67 -33.63 1.43
N ARG A 260 7.24 -34.60 2.26
CA ARG A 260 8.14 -35.41 3.10
C ARG A 260 9.22 -36.18 2.34
N ASP A 261 8.93 -36.58 1.11
CA ASP A 261 9.84 -37.28 0.21
C ASP A 261 10.92 -36.37 -0.41
N ALA A 262 10.75 -35.05 -0.34
CA ALA A 262 11.75 -34.07 -0.76
C ALA A 262 12.63 -33.55 0.40
N ARG A 263 12.34 -33.96 1.63
CA ARG A 263 12.94 -33.38 2.85
C ARG A 263 14.34 -33.89 3.19
N ASP A 264 14.87 -34.82 2.41
CA ASP A 264 16.23 -35.33 2.51
C ASP A 264 17.24 -34.54 1.64
N ASN A 265 16.77 -33.64 0.77
CA ASN A 265 17.60 -32.87 -0.14
C ASN A 265 17.43 -31.36 0.08
N VAL A 266 18.37 -30.78 0.84
CA VAL A 266 18.36 -29.35 1.21
C VAL A 266 18.33 -28.42 -0.01
N GLU A 267 19.07 -28.73 -1.07
CA GLU A 267 19.11 -27.90 -2.28
C GLU A 267 17.72 -27.82 -2.94
N LYS A 268 17.05 -28.96 -3.10
CA LYS A 268 15.68 -29.01 -3.65
C LYS A 268 14.69 -28.26 -2.77
N ILE A 269 14.81 -28.36 -1.45
CA ILE A 269 13.97 -27.61 -0.51
C ILE A 269 14.18 -26.11 -0.70
N VAL A 270 15.43 -25.66 -0.71
CA VAL A 270 15.78 -24.24 -0.87
C VAL A 270 15.28 -23.72 -2.20
N ASP A 271 15.50 -24.42 -3.31
CA ASP A 271 15.05 -23.99 -4.64
C ASP A 271 13.52 -23.91 -4.72
N SER A 272 12.82 -24.92 -4.21
CA SER A 272 11.35 -24.91 -4.17
C SER A 272 10.80 -23.76 -3.31
N LEU A 273 11.45 -23.46 -2.19
CA LEU A 273 11.07 -22.33 -1.34
C LEU A 273 11.45 -20.99 -1.96
N ILE A 274 12.54 -20.91 -2.74
CA ILE A 274 12.90 -19.70 -3.49
C ILE A 274 11.80 -19.35 -4.49
N ASP A 275 11.39 -20.32 -5.30
CA ASP A 275 10.32 -20.16 -6.28
C ASP A 275 9.00 -19.75 -5.61
N ARG A 276 8.68 -20.37 -4.48
CA ARG A 276 7.45 -20.10 -3.74
C ARG A 276 7.42 -18.71 -3.08
N LEU A 277 8.49 -18.36 -2.36
CA LEU A 277 8.53 -17.19 -1.49
C LEU A 277 8.94 -15.91 -2.23
N PHE A 278 9.91 -16.02 -3.14
CA PHE A 278 10.48 -14.87 -3.84
C PHE A 278 9.96 -14.74 -5.27
N GLN A 279 9.44 -15.83 -5.88
CA GLN A 279 8.89 -15.84 -7.24
C GLN A 279 9.88 -15.40 -8.31
N ARG A 280 11.18 -15.50 -8.00
CA ARG A 280 12.29 -15.24 -8.91
C ARG A 280 13.56 -15.93 -8.40
N PRO A 281 14.56 -16.16 -9.27
CA PRO A 281 15.87 -16.61 -8.82
C PRO A 281 16.54 -15.55 -7.94
N LEU A 282 17.25 -16.01 -6.92
CA LEU A 282 18.13 -15.19 -6.09
C LEU A 282 19.58 -15.31 -6.56
N SER A 283 20.42 -14.37 -6.16
CA SER A 283 21.86 -14.46 -6.44
C SER A 283 22.47 -15.69 -5.78
N GLY A 284 23.52 -16.25 -6.40
CA GLY A 284 24.18 -17.46 -5.91
C GLY A 284 24.58 -17.35 -4.44
N ASN A 285 25.16 -16.22 -4.02
CA ASN A 285 25.57 -16.02 -2.63
C ASN A 285 24.41 -16.10 -1.63
N VAL A 286 23.23 -15.56 -1.98
CA VAL A 286 22.05 -15.61 -1.10
C VAL A 286 21.50 -17.02 -1.04
N ARG A 287 21.39 -17.69 -2.20
CA ARG A 287 20.98 -19.10 -2.27
C ARG A 287 21.87 -20.01 -1.43
N GLU A 288 23.19 -19.90 -1.59
CA GLU A 288 24.16 -20.71 -0.84
C GLU A 288 24.09 -20.47 0.67
N SER A 289 23.74 -19.27 1.11
CA SER A 289 23.55 -18.99 2.54
C SER A 289 22.37 -19.77 3.14
N PHE A 290 21.28 -19.98 2.38
CA PHE A 290 20.15 -20.79 2.82
C PHE A 290 20.49 -22.28 2.83
N ILE A 291 21.27 -22.75 1.84
CA ILE A 291 21.74 -24.14 1.80
C ILE A 291 22.68 -24.43 2.97
N ALA A 292 23.62 -23.52 3.25
CA ALA A 292 24.52 -23.63 4.38
C ALA A 292 23.73 -23.73 5.71
N TYR A 293 22.74 -22.85 5.91
CA TYR A 293 21.86 -22.91 7.08
C TYR A 293 21.12 -24.25 7.18
N GLY A 294 20.58 -24.76 6.07
CA GLY A 294 19.88 -26.04 6.04
C GLY A 294 20.78 -27.22 6.37
N ASN A 295 22.04 -27.20 5.90
CA ASN A 295 23.01 -28.26 6.16
C ASN A 295 23.57 -28.25 7.60
N GLU A 296 23.58 -27.09 8.28
CA GLU A 296 23.98 -26.99 9.69
C GLU A 296 23.00 -27.68 10.64
N LYS A 297 21.73 -27.81 10.25
CA LYS A 297 20.68 -28.52 10.99
C LYS A 297 20.87 -30.04 10.79
N LYS A 298 21.82 -30.63 11.54
CA LYS A 298 22.21 -32.04 11.45
C LYS A 298 21.08 -33.01 11.88
N GLY A 299 20.73 -33.95 10.99
CA GLY A 299 20.14 -35.25 11.37
C GLY A 299 18.85 -35.67 10.66
N VAL A 300 18.97 -36.20 9.43
CA VAL A 300 18.00 -37.07 8.70
C VAL A 300 16.56 -36.53 8.58
N ILE A 301 16.26 -35.98 7.40
CA ILE A 301 14.93 -35.51 6.93
C ILE A 301 14.43 -34.28 7.71
N PHE A 302 14.25 -33.15 7.00
CA PHE A 302 13.69 -31.93 7.57
C PHE A 302 12.37 -32.21 8.33
N THR A 303 12.33 -31.86 9.60
CA THR A 303 11.12 -31.82 10.40
C THR A 303 10.27 -30.60 10.02
N ASN A 304 9.00 -30.57 10.46
CA ASN A 304 8.17 -29.36 10.30
C ASN A 304 8.81 -28.14 10.96
N GLN A 305 9.58 -28.34 12.04
CA GLN A 305 10.30 -27.28 12.72
C GLN A 305 11.43 -26.71 11.86
N GLU A 306 12.26 -27.56 11.25
CA GLU A 306 13.36 -27.10 10.39
C GLU A 306 12.85 -26.40 9.13
N VAL A 307 11.74 -26.88 8.56
CA VAL A 307 11.04 -26.18 7.47
C VAL A 307 10.55 -24.81 7.95
N ALA A 308 9.90 -24.72 9.12
CA ALA A 308 9.43 -23.45 9.69
C ALA A 308 10.58 -22.46 9.92
N GLU A 309 11.72 -22.93 10.44
CA GLU A 309 12.91 -22.10 10.71
C GLU A 309 13.56 -21.60 9.43
N LEU A 310 13.70 -22.45 8.40
CA LEU A 310 14.23 -22.05 7.09
C LEU A 310 13.31 -21.02 6.41
N ILE A 311 12.00 -21.26 6.39
CA ILE A 311 11.04 -20.30 5.81
C ILE A 311 11.07 -18.98 6.57
N HIS A 312 11.12 -19.01 7.91
CA HIS A 312 11.21 -17.79 8.72
C HIS A 312 12.48 -16.99 8.40
N LEU A 313 13.62 -17.66 8.25
CA LEU A 313 14.87 -17.02 7.82
C LEU A 313 14.71 -16.35 6.46
N MET A 314 14.17 -17.07 5.46
CA MET A 314 13.94 -16.55 4.11
C MET A 314 13.00 -15.33 4.10
N MET A 315 11.89 -15.40 4.86
CA MET A 315 10.93 -14.31 5.01
C MET A 315 11.50 -13.09 5.77
N SER A 316 12.58 -13.28 6.53
CA SER A 316 13.26 -12.22 7.29
C SER A 316 14.40 -11.55 6.51
N THR A 317 14.38 -11.67 5.17
CA THR A 317 15.35 -11.02 4.29
C THR A 317 14.78 -9.76 3.63
N PRO A 318 15.64 -8.81 3.20
CA PRO A 318 15.21 -7.66 2.40
C PRO A 318 14.49 -8.07 1.12
N HIS A 319 14.95 -9.14 0.45
CA HIS A 319 14.34 -9.64 -0.78
C HIS A 319 12.88 -10.02 -0.60
N TYR A 320 12.52 -10.58 0.56
CA TYR A 320 11.14 -10.95 0.84
C TYR A 320 10.25 -9.73 1.15
N GLN A 321 10.81 -8.56 1.45
CA GLN A 321 10.03 -7.34 1.69
C GLN A 321 9.58 -6.67 0.38
N LEU A 322 10.11 -7.12 -0.76
CA LEU A 322 9.93 -6.47 -2.05
C LEU A 322 8.96 -7.23 -2.97
N THR A 323 8.16 -6.47 -3.71
CA THR A 323 7.25 -6.94 -4.77
C THR A 323 7.47 -6.17 -6.06
#